data_AF-A0A919X6M3-F1
#
_entry.id   AF-A0A919X6M3-F1
#
_cell.length_a   1.000
_cell.length_b   1.000
_cell.length_c   1.000
_cell.angle_alpha   90.00
_cell.angle_beta   90.00
_cell.angle_gamma   90.00
#
_symmetry.space_group_name_H-M   'P 1'
#
loop_
_entity.id
_entity.type
_entity.pdbx_description
1 polymer ?
#
loop_
_entity_poly.entity_id
_entity_poly.type
_entity_poly.pdbx_seq_one_letter_code
_entity_poly.pdbx_strand_id
1 'polypeptide(L)'
;MLGIPCKKTGHDKTSTVVLDIRDYTIDDNQNLSDMRIPYAYLRRFIQEVPNKKIHVIANDRLELNLGVRYLLKKGYHVASYQLNDCPCTDKE
;
A
#
# COMPACT_ATOMS: atom_id res chain seq x y z
N MET A 1 -0.31 5.08 13.17
CA MET A 1 -1.36 4.10 12.80
C MET A 1 -1.25 2.92 13.71
N LEU A 2 -2.28 2.63 14.50
CA LEU A 2 -2.29 1.50 15.43
C LEU A 2 -3.02 0.33 14.77
N GLY A 3 -2.43 -0.86 14.81
CA GLY A 3 -3.10 -2.11 14.45
C GLY A 3 -2.95 -2.61 13.01
N ILE A 4 -2.32 -1.87 12.10
CA ILE A 4 -2.04 -2.36 10.74
C ILE A 4 -0.61 -2.95 10.73
N PRO A 5 -0.43 -4.25 10.41
CA PRO A 5 0.88 -4.89 10.42
C PRO A 5 1.73 -4.56 9.18
N CYS A 6 3.04 -4.50 9.37
CA CYS A 6 4.03 -4.53 8.28
C CYS A 6 4.14 -5.98 7.78
N LYS A 7 3.97 -6.24 6.48
CA LYS A 7 4.13 -7.56 5.85
C LYS A 7 4.82 -7.41 4.50
N LYS A 8 5.64 -8.37 4.08
CA LYS A 8 6.15 -8.42 2.70
C LYS A 8 5.06 -8.91 1.74
N THR A 9 5.01 -8.37 0.52
CA THR A 9 4.19 -8.89 -0.59
C THR A 9 4.57 -10.34 -0.91
N GLY A 10 3.58 -11.25 -0.96
CA GLY A 10 3.81 -12.64 -1.39
C GLY A 10 3.05 -13.72 -0.62
N HIS A 11 2.51 -13.43 0.56
CA HIS A 11 1.92 -14.45 1.44
C HIS A 11 0.41 -14.74 1.23
N ASP A 12 -0.37 -13.86 0.60
CA ASP A 12 -1.83 -14.04 0.45
C ASP A 12 -2.38 -13.36 -0.83
N LYS A 13 -2.31 -14.06 -1.97
CA LYS A 13 -2.70 -13.51 -3.30
C LYS A 13 -4.19 -13.60 -3.64
N THR A 14 -5.01 -14.28 -2.85
CA THR A 14 -6.36 -14.65 -3.32
C THR A 14 -7.44 -13.61 -3.03
N SER A 15 -7.22 -12.67 -2.09
CA SER A 15 -8.24 -11.66 -1.72
C SER A 15 -7.72 -10.27 -1.33
N THR A 16 -6.41 -10.04 -1.46
CA THR A 16 -5.77 -8.77 -1.13
C THR A 16 -5.27 -8.10 -2.39
N VAL A 17 -5.57 -6.81 -2.55
CA VAL A 17 -5.08 -5.98 -3.64
C VAL A 17 -3.86 -5.23 -3.16
N VAL A 18 -2.76 -5.35 -3.88
CA VAL A 18 -1.53 -4.63 -3.61
C VAL A 18 -1.56 -3.29 -4.32
N LEU A 19 -1.71 -2.22 -3.55
CA LEU A 19 -1.71 -0.84 -4.01
C LEU A 19 -0.36 -0.18 -3.70
N ASP A 20 0.37 0.16 -4.74
CA ASP A 20 1.61 0.93 -4.65
C ASP A 20 1.32 2.42 -4.75
N ILE A 21 1.64 3.16 -3.69
CA ILE A 21 1.44 4.61 -3.59
C ILE A 21 2.73 5.42 -3.70
N ARG A 22 3.85 4.78 -4.05
CA ARG A 22 5.14 5.44 -4.25
C ARG A 22 5.12 6.37 -5.46
N ASP A 23 5.93 7.43 -5.40
CA ASP A 23 6.24 8.26 -6.55
C ASP A 23 6.83 7.45 -7.73
N TYR A 24 6.54 7.86 -8.96
CA TYR A 24 6.97 7.17 -10.18
C TYR A 24 8.49 7.17 -10.40
N THR A 25 9.23 8.05 -9.72
CA THR A 25 10.69 8.16 -9.81
C THR A 25 11.43 7.00 -9.13
N ILE A 26 10.73 6.21 -8.31
CA ILE A 26 11.29 5.02 -7.67
C ILE A 26 11.15 3.86 -8.65
N ASP A 27 12.25 3.54 -9.32
CA ASP A 27 12.37 2.41 -10.22
C ASP A 27 12.53 1.14 -9.38
N ASP A 28 11.49 0.32 -9.34
CA ASP A 28 11.51 -0.93 -8.61
C ASP A 28 10.55 -1.92 -9.27
N ASN A 29 10.97 -3.19 -9.23
CA ASN A 29 10.47 -4.32 -9.98
C ASN A 29 8.95 -4.31 -10.13
N GLN A 30 8.49 -4.11 -11.38
CA GLN A 30 7.09 -3.90 -11.79
C GLN A 30 6.11 -5.04 -11.44
N ASN A 31 6.56 -6.11 -10.78
CA ASN A 31 5.82 -7.36 -10.61
C ASN A 31 5.26 -7.62 -9.20
N LEU A 32 5.39 -6.67 -8.27
CA LEU A 32 4.95 -6.85 -6.87
C LEU A 32 3.59 -6.23 -6.55
N SER A 33 3.11 -5.29 -7.36
CA SER A 33 1.84 -4.57 -7.13
C SER A 33 0.79 -4.88 -8.19
N ASP A 34 -0.46 -5.03 -7.78
CA ASP A 34 -1.60 -5.14 -8.70
C ASP A 34 -1.91 -3.80 -9.37
N MET A 35 -1.63 -2.69 -8.67
CA MET A 35 -1.98 -1.35 -9.10
C MET A 35 -1.03 -0.30 -8.51
N ARG A 36 -0.56 0.63 -9.35
CA ARG A 36 0.32 1.72 -8.93
C ARG A 36 -0.36 3.06 -9.16
N ILE A 37 -0.79 3.70 -8.06
CA ILE A 37 -1.23 5.10 -8.05
C ILE A 37 -0.42 5.85 -6.99
N PRO A 38 0.57 6.68 -7.37
CA PRO A 38 1.30 7.50 -6.41
C PRO A 38 0.35 8.32 -5.54
N TYR A 39 0.73 8.58 -4.29
CA TYR A 39 -0.13 9.27 -3.34
C TYR A 39 -0.71 10.59 -3.90
N ALA A 40 0.08 11.34 -4.67
CA ALA A 40 -0.33 12.59 -5.32
C ALA A 40 -1.53 12.41 -6.28
N TYR A 41 -1.67 11.24 -6.90
CA TYR A 41 -2.73 10.90 -7.84
C TYR A 41 -3.87 10.11 -7.20
N LEU A 42 -3.65 9.54 -6.01
CA LEU A 42 -4.61 8.68 -5.31
C LEU A 42 -5.98 9.35 -5.12
N ARG A 43 -6.01 10.67 -4.91
CA ARG A 43 -7.28 11.41 -4.79
C ARG A 43 -8.10 11.41 -6.08
N ARG A 44 -7.45 11.50 -7.23
CA ARG A 44 -8.11 11.59 -8.55
C ARG A 44 -8.60 10.22 -9.02
N PHE A 45 -7.82 9.18 -8.76
CA PHE A 45 -8.07 7.81 -9.26
C PHE A 45 -8.59 6.86 -8.18
N ILE A 46 -9.10 7.38 -7.06
CA ILE A 46 -9.60 6.54 -5.96
C ILE A 46 -10.71 5.58 -6.40
N GLN A 47 -11.52 5.97 -7.39
CA GLN A 47 -12.61 5.13 -7.91
C GLN A 47 -12.11 3.87 -8.63
N GLU A 48 -10.86 3.84 -9.07
CA GLU A 48 -10.23 2.66 -9.68
C GLU A 48 -9.76 1.66 -8.62
N VAL A 49 -9.58 2.10 -7.36
CA VAL A 49 -9.15 1.23 -6.28
C VAL A 49 -10.32 0.31 -5.91
N PRO A 50 -10.17 -1.02 -6.08
CA PRO A 50 -11.23 -1.97 -5.80
C PRO A 50 -11.56 -2.00 -4.30
N ASN A 51 -12.85 -2.17 -3.97
CA ASN A 51 -13.31 -2.30 -2.60
C ASN A 51 -13.02 -3.70 -2.02
N LYS A 52 -11.73 -4.04 -1.90
CA LYS A 52 -11.18 -5.28 -1.32
C LYS A 52 -10.22 -4.93 -0.19
N LYS A 53 -9.66 -5.96 0.47
CA LYS A 53 -8.55 -5.75 1.41
C LYS A 53 -7.37 -5.17 0.64
N ILE A 54 -6.76 -4.11 1.18
CA ILE A 54 -5.64 -3.43 0.55
C ILE A 54 -4.36 -3.72 1.33
N HIS A 55 -3.32 -4.13 0.61
CA HIS A 55 -1.94 -4.07 1.05
C HIS A 55 -1.29 -2.83 0.43
N VAL A 56 -0.75 -1.92 1.25
CA VAL A 56 -0.17 -0.66 0.76
C VAL A 56 1.36 -0.75 0.70
N ILE A 57 1.94 -0.46 -0.46
CA ILE A 57 3.38 -0.23 -0.60
C ILE A 57 3.64 1.27 -0.62
N ALA A 58 4.56 1.74 0.22
CA ALA A 58 4.98 3.14 0.28
C ALA A 58 6.50 3.24 0.42
N ASN A 59 7.07 4.40 0.09
CA ASN A 59 8.51 4.61 0.18
C ASN A 59 8.92 4.80 1.64
N ASP A 60 8.25 5.74 2.31
CA ASP A 60 8.55 6.17 3.67
C ASP A 60 7.31 6.18 4.60
N ARG A 61 7.55 6.46 5.88
CA ARG A 61 6.49 6.52 6.90
C ARG A 61 5.52 7.67 6.70
N LEU A 62 5.93 8.78 6.10
CA LEU A 62 5.07 9.94 5.87
C LEU A 62 4.05 9.62 4.79
N GLU A 63 4.51 9.13 3.64
CA GLU A 63 3.68 8.69 2.52
C GLU A 63 2.72 7.58 2.96
N LEU A 64 3.21 6.58 3.69
CA LEU A 64 2.38 5.54 4.29
C LEU A 64 1.27 6.13 5.18
N ASN A 65 1.63 7.04 6.09
CA ASN A 65 0.68 7.63 7.02
C ASN A 65 -0.38 8.47 6.30
N LEU A 66 -0.01 9.16 5.23
CA LEU A 66 -0.93 9.95 4.43
C LEU A 66 -1.87 9.06 3.60
N GLY A 67 -1.31 8.07 2.91
CA GLY A 67 -2.05 7.15 2.05
C GLY A 67 -3.06 6.30 2.82
N VAL A 68 -2.61 5.62 3.88
CA VAL A 68 -3.50 4.76 4.67
C VAL A 68 -4.58 5.57 5.40
N ARG A 69 -4.27 6.77 5.91
CA ARG A 69 -5.29 7.65 6.52
C ARG A 69 -6.35 8.05 5.49
N TYR A 70 -5.94 8.36 4.27
CA TYR A 70 -6.85 8.70 3.19
C TYR A 70 -7.75 7.51 2.81
N LEU A 71 -7.18 6.31 2.64
CA LEU A 71 -7.91 5.09 2.32
C LEU A 71 -8.93 4.72 3.40
N LEU A 72 -8.52 4.72 4.67
CA LEU A 72 -9.42 4.43 5.80
C LEU A 72 -10.57 5.45 5.88
N LYS A 73 -10.29 6.75 5.68
CA LYS A 73 -11.32 7.80 5.64
C LYS A 73 -12.33 7.60 4.51
N LYS A 74 -11.94 6.93 3.43
CA LYS A 74 -12.80 6.59 2.29
C LYS A 74 -13.56 5.27 2.45
N GLY A 75 -13.37 4.57 3.57
CA GLY A 75 -14.06 3.32 3.87
C GLY A 75 -13.35 2.06 3.36
N TYR A 76 -12.12 2.18 2.84
CA TYR A 76 -11.35 1.02 2.41
C TYR A 76 -10.77 0.27 3.61
N HIS A 77 -10.63 -1.05 3.47
CA HIS A 77 -10.00 -1.90 4.45
C HIS A 77 -8.51 -2.09 4.15
N VAL A 78 -7.65 -1.34 4.85
CA VAL A 78 -6.19 -1.54 4.78
C VAL A 78 -5.77 -2.66 5.73
N ALA A 79 -5.33 -3.78 5.17
CA ALA A 79 -5.02 -5.01 5.91
C ALA A 79 -3.55 -5.11 6.35
N SER A 80 -2.63 -4.52 5.59
CA SER A 80 -1.19 -4.51 5.87
C SER A 80 -0.47 -3.46 5.02
N TYR A 81 0.80 -3.22 5.32
CA TYR A 81 1.66 -2.36 4.51
C TYR A 81 3.08 -2.91 4.36
N GLN A 82 3.82 -2.36 3.41
CA GLN A 82 5.25 -2.55 3.21
C GLN A 82 5.91 -1.19 2.98
N LEU A 83 7.10 -1.00 3.55
CA LEU A 83 7.96 0.15 3.31
C LEU A 83 9.23 -0.28 2.58
N ASN A 84 9.69 0.54 1.65
CA ASN A 84 10.98 0.34 1.01
C ASN A 84 12.15 0.75 1.88
N ASP A 85 12.06 1.96 2.46
CA ASP A 85 13.13 2.51 3.30
C ASP A 85 13.30 1.72 4.62
N CYS A 86 12.32 0.90 4.98
CA CYS A 86 12.33 0.08 6.18
C CYS A 86 11.63 -1.25 5.91
N PRO A 87 12.33 -2.24 5.32
CA PRO A 87 11.71 -3.51 4.94
C PRO A 87 11.13 -4.20 6.18
N CYS A 88 9.92 -4.75 6.03
CA CYS A 88 9.28 -5.51 7.09
C CYS A 88 10.16 -6.71 7.47
N THR A 89 10.58 -6.80 8.71
CA THR A 89 11.20 -8.01 9.25
C THR A 89 10.08 -8.99 9.59
N ASP A 90 10.18 -10.20 9.06
CA ASP A 90 9.35 -11.31 9.52
C ASP A 90 9.76 -11.54 10.98
N LYS A 91 8.85 -11.28 11.92
CA LYS A 91 9.04 -11.76 13.28
C LYS A 91 8.74 -13.26 13.22
N GLU A 92 9.82 -14.06 13.21
CA GLU A 92 9.78 -15.50 13.51
C GLU A 92 9.05 -15.76 14.83
#